data_AF-A0A0Q9EX16-F1
#
_entry.id   AF-A0A0Q9EX16-F1
#
_cell.length_a   1.000
_cell.length_b   1.000
_cell.length_c   1.000
_cell.angle_alpha   90.00
_cell.angle_beta   90.00
_cell.angle_gamma   90.00
#
_symmetry.space_group_name_H-M   'P 1'
#
loop_
_entity.id
_entity.type
_entity.pdbx_description
1 polymer ?
#
loop_
_entity_poly.entity_id
_entity_poly.type
_entity_poly.pdbx_seq_one_letter_code
_entity_poly.pdbx_strand_id
1 'polypeptide(L)'
;MQNPNVPTLYEWLGGIDALNRLTARFYQHVRGDALLGPVFAHMGDDHPAHVAAFLAEVLGGPDDYSRRHGGHPQMIQHHLNRHLSQEQRRRWVSLLLETADELGMPDDPEFRSALVGYLEWGSRLAVINSQPGATVDQDAPMPKWGWGEVKGPYAG
;
A
#
# COMPACT_ATOMS: atom_id res chain seq x y z
N MET A 1 6.76 17.66 16.44
CA MET A 1 7.19 18.43 15.26
C MET A 1 8.22 17.57 14.54
N GLN A 2 8.00 17.24 13.27
CA GLN A 2 9.00 16.48 12.50
C GLN A 2 10.28 17.30 12.40
N ASN A 3 11.43 16.66 12.63
CA ASN A 3 12.73 17.30 12.48
C ASN A 3 12.88 17.66 10.99
N PRO A 4 13.15 18.92 10.61
CA PRO A 4 13.16 19.36 9.20
C PRO A 4 14.22 18.68 8.32
N ASN A 5 15.09 17.85 8.92
CA ASN A 5 16.14 17.10 8.24
C ASN A 5 15.81 15.61 8.05
N VAL A 6 14.70 15.08 8.60
CA VAL A 6 14.32 13.68 8.41
C VAL A 6 13.44 13.60 7.15
N PRO A 7 13.87 12.88 6.10
CA PRO A 7 13.07 12.74 4.88
C PRO A 7 11.79 11.96 5.17
N THR A 8 10.76 12.17 4.37
CA THR A 8 9.59 11.28 4.34
C THR A 8 9.99 9.86 3.89
N LEU A 9 9.14 8.87 4.15
CA LEU A 9 9.36 7.51 3.64
C LEU A 9 9.40 7.51 2.11
N TYR A 10 8.54 8.32 1.47
CA TYR A 10 8.52 8.54 0.02
C TYR A 10 9.84 9.09 -0.51
N GLU A 11 10.45 10.09 0.13
CA GLU A 11 11.74 10.63 -0.29
C GLU A 11 12.87 9.60 -0.07
N TRP A 12 12.86 8.92 1.08
CA TRP A 12 13.88 7.92 1.41
C TRP A 12 13.90 6.73 0.47
N LEU A 13 12.73 6.22 0.07
CA LEU A 13 12.63 5.08 -0.85
C LEU A 13 13.03 5.41 -2.30
N GLY A 14 13.21 6.70 -2.63
CA GLY A 14 13.55 7.17 -3.98
C GLY A 14 12.36 7.70 -4.80
N GLY A 15 11.27 8.09 -4.13
CA GLY A 15 10.12 8.76 -4.75
C GLY A 15 9.29 7.90 -5.71
N ILE A 16 8.54 8.57 -6.60
CA ILE A 16 7.56 7.92 -7.47
C ILE A 16 8.19 6.95 -8.47
N ASP A 17 9.41 7.23 -8.94
CA ASP A 17 10.12 6.34 -9.87
C ASP A 17 10.45 4.99 -9.22
N ALA A 18 10.84 4.99 -7.95
CA ALA A 18 11.07 3.77 -7.19
C ALA A 18 9.76 3.00 -6.94
N LEU A 19 8.66 3.69 -6.61
CA LEU A 19 7.35 3.06 -6.43
C LEU A 19 6.79 2.47 -7.74
N ASN A 20 6.92 3.19 -8.86
CA ASN A 20 6.50 2.68 -10.16
C ASN A 20 7.29 1.43 -10.56
N ARG A 21 8.61 1.42 -10.33
CA ARG A 21 9.44 0.22 -10.54
C ARG A 21 8.99 -0.93 -9.65
N LEU A 22 8.77 -0.67 -8.36
CA LEU A 22 8.30 -1.65 -7.39
C LEU A 22 6.97 -2.26 -7.81
N THR A 23 5.93 -1.44 -8.03
CA THR A 23 4.59 -1.94 -8.34
C THR A 23 4.56 -2.63 -9.69
N ALA A 24 5.26 -2.10 -10.71
CA ALA A 24 5.35 -2.77 -12.01
C ALA A 24 5.94 -4.17 -11.90
N ARG A 25 7.06 -4.33 -11.18
CA ARG A 25 7.68 -5.65 -10.97
C ARG A 25 6.81 -6.55 -10.10
N PHE A 26 6.24 -6.00 -9.03
CA PHE A 26 5.38 -6.73 -8.12
C PHE A 26 4.17 -7.33 -8.84
N TYR A 27 3.48 -6.54 -9.68
CA TYR A 27 2.32 -7.02 -10.41
C TYR A 27 2.67 -8.00 -11.55
N GLN A 28 3.91 -7.99 -12.07
CA GLN A 28 4.39 -9.08 -12.94
C GLN A 28 4.45 -10.40 -12.17
N HIS A 29 4.94 -10.38 -10.93
CA HIS A 29 4.97 -11.58 -10.08
C HIS A 29 3.58 -12.03 -9.65
N VAL A 30 2.70 -11.08 -9.29
CA VAL A 30 1.30 -11.37 -8.92
C VAL A 30 0.58 -12.13 -10.03
N ARG A 31 0.80 -11.76 -11.31
CA ARG A 31 0.20 -12.46 -12.47
C ARG A 31 0.58 -13.94 -12.54
N GLY A 32 1.78 -14.30 -12.08
CA GLY A 32 2.28 -15.68 -12.03
C GLY A 32 2.02 -16.41 -10.71
N ASP A 33 1.52 -15.73 -9.69
CA ASP A 33 1.29 -16.31 -8.37
C ASP A 33 -0.01 -17.13 -8.34
N ALA A 34 0.06 -18.36 -7.83
CA ALA A 34 -1.09 -19.28 -7.84
C ALA A 34 -2.26 -18.79 -6.97
N LEU A 35 -1.99 -18.02 -5.92
CA LEU A 35 -3.01 -17.54 -4.98
C LEU A 35 -3.52 -16.15 -5.36
N LEU A 36 -2.64 -15.26 -5.81
CA LEU A 36 -2.98 -13.88 -6.14
C LEU A 36 -3.37 -13.70 -7.62
N GLY A 37 -2.82 -14.48 -8.53
CA GLY A 37 -3.12 -14.40 -9.97
C GLY A 37 -4.63 -14.37 -10.27
N PRO A 38 -5.44 -15.29 -9.69
CA PRO A 38 -6.90 -15.26 -9.86
C PRO A 38 -7.56 -13.98 -9.32
N VAL A 39 -7.06 -13.40 -8.22
CA VAL A 39 -7.59 -12.16 -7.62
C VAL A 39 -7.41 -10.97 -8.57
N PHE A 40 -6.30 -10.95 -9.30
CA PHE A 40 -5.91 -9.86 -10.21
C PHE A 40 -6.09 -10.20 -11.69
N ALA A 41 -6.81 -11.27 -12.04
CA ALA A 41 -6.95 -11.75 -13.42
C ALA A 41 -7.57 -10.73 -14.38
N HIS A 42 -8.40 -9.81 -13.86
CA HIS A 42 -9.07 -8.75 -14.62
C HIS A 42 -8.51 -7.35 -14.31
N MET A 43 -7.32 -7.28 -13.73
CA MET A 43 -6.64 -6.03 -13.43
C MET A 43 -6.25 -5.30 -14.72
N GLY A 44 -6.58 -4.00 -14.82
CA GLY A 44 -6.13 -3.14 -15.92
C GLY A 44 -4.61 -2.91 -15.90
N ASP A 45 -4.03 -2.54 -17.05
CA ASP A 45 -2.59 -2.30 -17.17
C ASP A 45 -2.11 -1.06 -16.42
N ASP A 46 -3.01 -0.14 -16.08
CA ASP A 46 -2.78 1.07 -15.29
C ASP A 46 -2.74 0.82 -13.77
N HIS A 47 -3.20 -0.35 -13.32
CA HIS A 47 -3.29 -0.68 -11.88
C HIS A 47 -1.96 -0.52 -11.12
N PRO A 48 -0.79 -0.95 -11.63
CA PRO A 48 0.48 -0.73 -10.93
C PRO A 48 0.78 0.75 -10.68
N ALA A 49 0.48 1.62 -11.64
CA ALA A 49 0.69 3.07 -11.50
C ALA A 49 -0.29 3.68 -10.50
N HIS A 50 -1.54 3.21 -10.47
CA HIS A 50 -2.51 3.64 -9.47
C HIS A 50 -2.09 3.26 -8.04
N VAL A 51 -1.56 2.05 -7.84
CA VAL A 51 -1.03 1.64 -6.54
C VAL A 51 0.22 2.42 -6.16
N ALA A 52 1.11 2.72 -7.12
CA ALA A 52 2.29 3.55 -6.86
C ALA A 52 1.89 4.97 -6.41
N ALA A 53 0.92 5.59 -7.08
CA ALA A 53 0.41 6.90 -6.68
C ALA A 53 -0.24 6.88 -5.29
N PHE A 54 -1.05 5.85 -4.98
CA PHE A 54 -1.65 5.68 -3.65
C PHE A 54 -0.59 5.55 -2.56
N LEU A 55 0.40 4.67 -2.76
CA LEU A 55 1.50 4.48 -1.81
C LEU A 55 2.34 5.75 -1.67
N ALA A 56 2.59 6.49 -2.76
CA ALA A 56 3.34 7.73 -2.72
C ALA A 56 2.69 8.74 -1.76
N GLU A 57 1.39 8.97 -1.90
CA GLU A 57 0.66 9.90 -1.04
C GLU A 57 0.66 9.44 0.43
N VAL A 58 0.43 8.14 0.67
CA VAL A 58 0.42 7.60 2.03
C VAL A 58 1.78 7.75 2.73
N LEU A 59 2.87 7.56 1.99
CA LEU A 59 4.25 7.60 2.51
C LEU A 59 4.84 9.02 2.59
N GLY A 60 4.01 10.05 2.40
CA GLY A 60 4.38 11.46 2.56
C GLY A 60 4.77 12.18 1.26
N GLY A 61 4.50 11.58 0.10
CA GLY A 61 4.66 12.21 -1.21
C GLY A 61 3.48 13.13 -1.61
N PRO A 62 3.45 13.58 -2.87
CA PRO A 62 2.39 14.46 -3.39
C PRO A 62 0.98 13.84 -3.31
N ASP A 63 -0.06 14.69 -3.28
CA ASP A 63 -1.49 14.34 -3.21
C ASP A 63 -2.09 13.87 -4.56
N ASP A 64 -1.25 13.30 -5.41
CA ASP A 64 -1.59 12.96 -6.79
C ASP A 64 -2.69 11.90 -6.89
N TYR A 65 -2.72 10.94 -5.97
CA TYR A 65 -3.76 9.92 -5.96
C TYR A 65 -5.11 10.52 -5.58
N SER A 66 -5.17 11.32 -4.52
CA SER A 66 -6.39 12.03 -4.13
C SER A 66 -6.95 12.89 -5.24
N ARG A 67 -6.09 13.70 -5.89
CA ARG A 67 -6.52 14.62 -6.95
C ARG A 67 -7.02 13.93 -8.21
N ARG A 68 -6.43 12.80 -8.59
CA ARG A 68 -6.73 12.13 -9.88
C ARG A 68 -7.65 10.92 -9.74
N HIS A 69 -7.67 10.30 -8.56
CA HIS A 69 -8.34 9.02 -8.31
C HIS A 69 -9.29 9.07 -7.11
N GLY A 70 -9.60 10.23 -6.54
CA GLY A 70 -10.66 10.36 -5.53
C GLY A 70 -10.29 9.91 -4.11
N GLY A 71 -9.01 9.64 -3.85
CA GLY A 71 -8.48 9.45 -2.50
C GLY A 71 -8.95 8.15 -1.83
N HIS A 72 -8.88 8.13 -0.50
CA HIS A 72 -9.13 6.93 0.30
C HIS A 72 -10.50 6.30 0.06
N PRO A 73 -11.61 7.06 -0.04
CA PRO A 73 -12.93 6.48 -0.31
C PRO A 73 -12.95 5.66 -1.60
N GLN A 74 -12.36 6.18 -2.68
CA GLN A 74 -12.29 5.47 -3.96
C GLN A 74 -11.41 4.21 -3.85
N MET A 75 -10.30 4.26 -3.11
CA MET A 75 -9.48 3.07 -2.85
C MET A 75 -10.30 1.97 -2.14
N ILE A 76 -11.06 2.33 -1.10
CA ILE A 76 -11.92 1.38 -0.37
C ILE A 76 -13.00 0.81 -1.30
N GLN A 77 -13.58 1.65 -2.17
CA GLN A 77 -14.60 1.23 -3.13
C GLN A 77 -14.12 0.11 -4.06
N HIS A 78 -12.84 0.13 -4.45
CA HIS A 78 -12.22 -0.94 -5.26
C HIS A 78 -12.03 -2.27 -4.52
N HIS A 79 -12.11 -2.26 -3.19
CA HIS A 79 -11.95 -3.45 -2.35
C HIS A 79 -13.28 -4.10 -1.98
N LEU A 80 -14.41 -3.40 -2.04
CA LEU A 80 -15.71 -3.94 -1.62
C LEU A 80 -16.07 -5.25 -2.33
N ASN A 81 -16.65 -6.19 -1.58
CA ASN A 81 -17.12 -7.49 -2.07
C ASN A 81 -16.06 -8.30 -2.86
N ARG A 82 -14.77 -8.08 -2.57
CA ARG A 82 -13.68 -8.89 -3.14
C ARG A 82 -13.41 -10.18 -2.37
N HIS A 83 -13.99 -10.33 -1.17
CA HIS A 83 -13.88 -11.53 -0.33
C HIS A 83 -12.43 -11.99 -0.09
N LEU A 84 -11.52 -11.04 0.17
CA LEU A 84 -10.12 -11.35 0.33
C LEU A 84 -9.90 -12.20 1.59
N SER A 85 -9.10 -13.25 1.45
CA SER A 85 -8.73 -14.14 2.56
C SER A 85 -7.48 -13.64 3.29
N GLN A 86 -7.28 -14.10 4.53
CA GLN A 86 -6.03 -13.83 5.26
C GLN A 86 -4.80 -14.46 4.60
N GLU A 87 -4.98 -15.55 3.86
CA GLU A 87 -3.91 -16.20 3.11
C GLU A 87 -3.47 -15.33 1.93
N GLN A 88 -4.43 -14.82 1.15
CA GLN A 88 -4.17 -13.88 0.05
C GLN A 88 -3.49 -12.61 0.58
N ARG A 89 -3.97 -12.06 1.71
CA ARG A 89 -3.36 -10.90 2.36
C ARG A 89 -1.88 -11.13 2.68
N ARG A 90 -1.57 -12.22 3.40
CA ARG A 90 -0.19 -12.55 3.78
C ARG A 90 0.69 -12.74 2.56
N ARG A 91 0.21 -13.46 1.55
CA ARG A 91 0.96 -13.67 0.31
C ARG A 91 1.23 -12.38 -0.44
N TRP A 92 0.25 -11.48 -0.51
CA TRP A 92 0.41 -10.16 -1.12
C TRP A 92 1.50 -9.34 -0.43
N VAL A 93 1.49 -9.29 0.92
CA VAL A 93 2.51 -8.57 1.70
C VAL A 93 3.90 -9.19 1.49
N SER A 94 4.03 -10.51 1.62
CA SER A 94 5.31 -11.20 1.42
C SER A 94 5.87 -10.96 0.02
N LEU A 95 5.04 -11.09 -1.01
CA LEU A 95 5.49 -10.93 -2.40
C LEU A 95 5.93 -9.50 -2.70
N LEU A 96 5.27 -8.49 -2.12
CA LEU A 96 5.69 -7.09 -2.27
C LEU A 96 7.06 -6.85 -1.61
N LEU A 97 7.29 -7.40 -0.41
CA LEU A 97 8.57 -7.29 0.29
C LEU A 97 9.69 -8.04 -0.44
N GLU A 98 9.44 -9.26 -0.91
CA GLU A 98 10.34 -10.03 -1.77
C GLU A 98 10.73 -9.22 -3.03
N THR A 99 9.76 -8.54 -3.64
CA THR A 99 10.00 -7.67 -4.81
C THR A 99 10.86 -6.45 -4.44
N ALA A 100 10.64 -5.85 -3.27
CA ALA A 100 11.46 -4.73 -2.80
C ALA A 100 12.92 -5.15 -2.59
N ASP A 101 13.16 -6.35 -2.06
CA ASP A 101 14.49 -6.93 -1.92
C ASP A 101 15.14 -7.21 -3.28
N GLU A 102 14.39 -7.81 -4.22
CA GLU A 102 14.85 -8.05 -5.60
C GLU A 102 15.34 -6.75 -6.28
N LEU A 103 14.63 -5.64 -6.07
CA LEU A 103 14.95 -4.36 -6.68
C LEU A 103 16.03 -3.55 -5.95
N GLY A 104 16.57 -4.08 -4.84
CA GLY A 104 17.56 -3.38 -4.02
C GLY A 104 17.02 -2.09 -3.41
N MET A 105 15.73 -2.07 -3.02
CA MET A 105 15.17 -0.95 -2.27
C MET A 105 15.82 -0.85 -0.87
N PRO A 106 15.83 0.34 -0.24
CA PRO A 106 16.48 0.52 1.07
C PRO A 106 16.10 -0.58 2.06
N ASP A 107 17.10 -1.18 2.70
CA ASP A 107 16.97 -2.32 3.62
C ASP A 107 17.40 -1.99 5.06
N ASP A 108 17.62 -0.70 5.35
CA ASP A 108 17.90 -0.24 6.69
C ASP A 108 16.75 -0.60 7.65
N PRO A 109 17.07 -1.01 8.90
CA PRO A 109 16.07 -1.51 9.84
C PRO A 109 14.91 -0.54 10.10
N GLU A 110 15.20 0.75 10.18
CA GLU A 110 14.23 1.82 10.42
C GLU A 110 13.20 1.88 9.29
N PHE A 111 13.65 1.86 8.03
CA PHE A 111 12.76 1.94 6.88
C PHE A 111 11.94 0.67 6.74
N ARG A 112 12.59 -0.50 6.86
CA ARG A 112 11.92 -1.79 6.73
C ARG A 112 10.87 -1.99 7.82
N SER A 113 11.16 -1.58 9.06
CA SER A 113 10.17 -1.58 10.14
C SER A 113 8.95 -0.71 9.82
N ALA A 114 9.19 0.53 9.35
CA ALA A 114 8.10 1.45 9.01
C ALA A 114 7.25 0.95 7.83
N LEU A 115 7.88 0.46 6.76
CA LEU A 115 7.20 -0.09 5.59
C LEU A 115 6.35 -1.31 5.96
N VAL A 116 6.93 -2.28 6.68
CA VAL A 116 6.19 -3.48 7.14
C VAL A 116 5.01 -3.09 8.02
N GLY A 117 5.18 -2.12 8.92
CA GLY A 117 4.09 -1.61 9.76
C GLY A 117 2.91 -1.10 8.94
N TYR A 118 3.17 -0.31 7.89
CA TYR A 118 2.12 0.17 7.00
C TYR A 118 1.46 -0.96 6.22
N LEU A 119 2.24 -1.85 5.61
CA LEU A 119 1.72 -2.94 4.80
C LEU A 119 0.86 -3.89 5.63
N GLU A 120 1.25 -4.18 6.87
CA GLU A 120 0.45 -4.99 7.78
C GLU A 120 -0.87 -4.30 8.14
N TRP A 121 -0.84 -3.01 8.51
CA TRP A 121 -2.05 -2.25 8.83
C TRP A 121 -2.98 -2.11 7.63
N GLY A 122 -2.46 -1.65 6.49
CA GLY A 122 -3.23 -1.38 5.27
C GLY A 122 -3.80 -2.64 4.64
N SER A 123 -3.04 -3.74 4.61
CA SER A 123 -3.54 -5.00 4.06
C SER A 123 -4.66 -5.62 4.92
N ARG A 124 -4.70 -5.35 6.23
CA ARG A 124 -5.83 -5.75 7.08
C ARG A 124 -7.09 -4.95 6.78
N LEU A 125 -6.95 -3.64 6.56
CA LEU A 125 -8.08 -2.81 6.11
C LEU A 125 -8.61 -3.30 4.76
N ALA A 126 -7.75 -3.67 3.82
CA ALA A 126 -8.18 -4.25 2.54
C ALA A 126 -9.04 -5.52 2.74
N VAL A 127 -8.66 -6.41 3.68
CA VAL A 127 -9.49 -7.58 4.00
C VAL A 127 -10.83 -7.18 4.62
N ILE A 128 -10.83 -6.28 5.61
CA ILE A 128 -12.05 -5.79 6.28
C ILE A 128 -13.01 -5.18 5.26
N ASN A 129 -12.50 -4.29 4.42
CA ASN A 129 -13.28 -3.59 3.40
C ASN A 129 -13.77 -4.51 2.28
N SER A 130 -13.16 -5.69 2.11
CA SER A 130 -13.57 -6.66 1.10
C SER A 130 -14.73 -7.56 1.48
N GLN A 131 -15.16 -7.54 2.74
CA GLN A 131 -16.23 -8.41 3.22
C GLN A 131 -17.63 -7.90 2.81
N PRO A 132 -18.63 -8.80 2.71
CA PRO A 132 -20.01 -8.41 2.49
C PRO A 132 -20.52 -7.40 3.51
N GLY A 133 -21.23 -6.37 3.04
CA GLY A 133 -21.82 -5.35 3.90
C GLY A 133 -20.85 -4.26 4.38
N ALA A 134 -19.57 -4.32 4.01
CA ALA A 134 -18.66 -3.19 4.19
C ALA A 134 -19.14 -1.98 3.39
N THR A 135 -19.09 -0.80 4.01
CA THR A 135 -19.46 0.48 3.40
C THR A 135 -18.26 1.43 3.35
N VAL A 136 -18.36 2.44 2.49
CA VAL A 136 -17.33 3.48 2.35
C VAL A 136 -17.81 4.74 3.05
N ASP A 137 -17.05 5.20 4.04
CA ASP A 137 -17.15 6.58 4.53
C ASP A 137 -16.59 7.52 3.45
N GLN A 138 -17.44 8.39 2.91
CA GLN A 138 -17.07 9.32 1.85
C GLN A 138 -16.12 10.42 2.32
N ASP A 139 -16.04 10.64 3.63
CA ASP A 139 -15.15 11.62 4.25
C ASP A 139 -13.88 10.96 4.84
N ALA A 140 -13.65 9.67 4.54
CA ALA A 140 -12.49 8.95 5.04
C ALA A 140 -11.18 9.65 4.65
N PRO A 141 -10.34 10.07 5.62
CA PRO A 141 -9.11 10.80 5.31
C PRO A 141 -8.10 9.86 4.66
N MET A 142 -7.23 10.42 3.80
CA MET A 142 -6.06 9.68 3.32
C MET A 142 -5.16 9.27 4.49
N PRO A 143 -4.77 7.98 4.57
CA PRO A 143 -3.78 7.54 5.54
C PRO A 143 -2.49 8.32 5.33
N LYS A 144 -1.86 8.73 6.43
CA LYS A 144 -0.51 9.28 6.44
C LYS A 144 0.34 8.37 7.30
N TRP A 145 1.43 7.86 6.73
CA TRP A 145 2.34 6.94 7.39
C TRP A 145 3.75 7.51 7.38
N GLY A 146 4.43 7.43 8.52
CA GLY A 146 5.79 7.94 8.69
C GLY A 146 6.67 6.93 9.42
N TRP A 147 7.83 7.41 9.86
CA TRP A 147 8.80 6.62 10.61
C TRP A 147 8.24 6.28 12.01
N GLY A 148 7.82 5.02 12.20
CA GLY A 148 7.64 4.43 13.53
C GLY A 148 6.30 4.67 14.26
N GLU A 149 5.20 5.03 13.60
CA GLU A 149 3.91 5.14 14.29
C GLU A 149 3.17 3.78 14.38
N VAL A 150 3.43 3.02 15.44
CA VAL A 150 2.28 2.56 16.25
C VAL A 150 1.79 3.81 16.97
N LYS A 151 0.68 4.40 16.51
CA LYS A 151 0.06 5.59 17.12
C LYS A 151 -0.35 5.31 18.56
N GLY A 152 0.60 5.40 19.51
CA GLY A 152 0.39 5.28 20.95
C GLY A 152 -0.28 3.96 21.39
N PRO A 153 -0.47 3.73 22.70
CA PRO A 153 -1.29 2.60 23.14
C PRO A 153 -2.73 2.80 22.65
N TYR A 154 -3.31 1.73 22.09
CA TYR A 154 -4.75 1.63 21.87
C TYR A 154 -5.47 1.93 23.19
N ALA A 155 -6.37 2.91 23.18
CA ALA A 155 -7.06 3.38 24.38
C ALA A 155 -8.37 2.62 24.68
N GLY A 156 -8.71 1.61 23.87
CA GLY A 156 -10.04 0.98 23.88
C GLY A 156 -10.97 1.63 22.87
#